data_AF-A0A2E5CDL3-F1
#
_entry.id   AF-A0A2E5CDL3-F1
#
_cell.length_a   1.000
_cell.length_b   1.000
_cell.length_c   1.000
_cell.angle_alpha   90.00
_cell.angle_beta   90.00
_cell.angle_gamma   90.00
#
_symmetry.space_group_name_H-M   'P 1'
#
loop_
_entity.id
_entity.type
_entity.pdbx_description
1 polymer ?
#
loop_
_entity_poly.entity_id
_entity_poly.type
_entity_poly.pdbx_seq_one_letter_code
_entity_poly.pdbx_strand_id
1 'polypeptide(L)' 'LFSKARFGTRIVPGTKKQGIEFSYSYPWQEGLRYYIKLGHGYGLNLIDHDHKTERIGFGISLTDIISSSSEALVGN' A
#
# COMPACT_ATOMS: atom_id res chain seq x y z
N LEU A 1 15.57 16.31 -5.04
CA LEU A 1 15.20 16.23 -3.61
C LEU A 1 13.66 16.20 -3.48
N PHE A 2 12.99 15.18 -4.00
CA PHE A 2 11.54 15.02 -3.81
C PHE A 2 11.26 13.60 -3.37
N SER A 3 11.04 13.43 -2.07
CA SER A 3 10.53 12.19 -1.52
C SER A 3 9.10 12.00 -2.00
N LYS A 4 8.89 11.09 -2.96
CA LYS A 4 7.56 10.74 -3.47
C LYS A 4 6.90 9.72 -2.55
N ALA A 5 6.77 10.06 -1.27
CA ALA A 5 5.97 9.28 -0.34
C ALA A 5 4.53 9.22 -0.86
N ARG A 6 3.96 8.01 -0.99
CA ARG A 6 2.58 7.81 -1.45
C ARG A 6 1.77 7.26 -0.29
N PHE A 7 0.75 8.00 0.09
CA PHE A 7 -0.31 7.50 0.95
C PHE A 7 -1.52 7.15 0.09
N GLY A 8 -2.24 6.11 0.49
CA GLY A 8 -3.45 5.67 -0.19
C GLY A 8 -4.41 5.13 0.84
N THR A 9 -5.68 5.48 0.68
CA THR A 9 -6.77 4.93 1.49
C THR A 9 -7.71 4.20 0.55
N ARG A 10 -8.18 3.04 0.98
CA ARG A 10 -9.11 2.22 0.22
C ARG A 10 -10.23 1.81 1.16
N ILE A 11 -11.45 2.15 0.77
CA ILE A 11 -12.65 1.68 1.47
C ILE A 11 -13.18 0.48 0.69
N VAL A 12 -13.42 -0.61 1.39
CA VAL A 12 -13.98 -1.84 0.84
C VAL A 12 -15.44 -1.93 1.32
N PRO A 13 -16.40 -1.59 0.46
CA PRO A 13 -17.81 -1.74 0.81
C PRO A 13 -18.17 -3.24 0.84
N GLY A 14 -18.86 -3.66 1.89
CA GLY A 14 -19.46 -5.00 2.00
C GLY A 14 -20.95 -4.90 2.30
N THR A 15 -21.71 -5.94 1.98
CA THR A 15 -23.19 -5.97 1.98
C THR A 15 -23.82 -5.63 3.34
N LYS A 16 -23.11 -5.84 4.45
CA LYS A 16 -23.55 -5.48 5.81
C LYS A 16 -22.49 -4.75 6.65
N LYS A 17 -21.23 -4.78 6.24
CA LYS A 17 -20.08 -4.32 7.04
C LYS A 17 -19.02 -3.75 6.10
N GLN A 18 -18.35 -2.68 6.53
CA GLN A 18 -17.33 -1.98 5.73
C GLN A 18 -15.94 -2.33 6.22
N GLY A 19 -14.98 -2.41 5.28
CA GLY A 19 -13.56 -2.51 5.56
C GLY A 19 -12.84 -1.23 5.13
N ILE A 20 -11.78 -0.87 5.85
CA ILE A 20 -10.89 0.24 5.49
C ILE A 20 -9.46 -0.27 5.44
N GLU A 21 -8.73 0.13 4.41
CA GLU A 21 -7.31 -0.14 4.24
C GLU A 21 -6.57 1.18 4.05
N PHE A 22 -5.60 1.43 4.92
CA PHE A 22 -4.63 2.49 4.78
C PHE A 22 -3.33 1.91 4.25
N SER A 23 -2.69 2.62 3.34
CA SER A 23 -1.42 2.25 2.74
C SER A 23 -0.50 3.45 2.73
N TYR A 24 0.75 3.21 3.07
CA TYR A 24 1.82 4.19 3.03
C TYR A 24 3.02 3.55 2.37
N SER A 25 3.66 4.26 1.44
CA SER A 25 4.85 3.78 0.77
C SER A 25 5.87 4.90 0.59
N TYR A 26 7.13 4.59 0.83
CA TYR A 26 8.23 5.55 0.81
C TYR A 26 9.39 5.02 -0.03
N PRO A 27 9.86 5.76 -1.06
CA PRO A 27 11.04 5.37 -1.82
C PRO A 27 12.30 5.58 -0.98
N TRP A 28 13.05 4.50 -0.72
CA TRP A 28 14.29 4.58 0.07
C TRP A 28 15.51 4.73 -0.84
N GLN A 29 15.63 3.86 -1.84
CA GLN A 29 16.71 3.84 -2.81
C GLN A 29 16.16 3.48 -4.20
N GLU A 30 17.00 3.59 -5.22
CA GLU A 30 16.69 3.20 -6.59
C GLU A 30 16.12 1.77 -6.65
N GLY A 31 14.85 1.64 -7.05
CA GLY A 31 14.14 0.35 -7.13
C GLY A 31 13.70 -0.25 -5.79
N LEU A 32 13.93 0.43 -4.65
CA LEU A 32 13.53 -0.06 -3.32
C LEU A 32 12.55 0.89 -2.63
N ARG A 33 11.36 0.36 -2.31
CA ARG A 33 10.31 1.12 -1.63
C ARG A 33 9.87 0.41 -0.36
N TYR A 34 9.81 1.13 0.75
CA TYR A 34 9.14 0.65 1.94
C TYR A 34 7.63 0.75 1.77
N TYR A 35 6.90 -0.22 2.29
CA TYR A 35 5.45 -0.15 2.36
C TYR A 35 4.94 -0.56 3.74
N ILE A 36 3.89 0.13 4.18
CA ILE A 36 3.11 -0.17 5.37
C ILE A 36 1.65 -0.20 4.93
N LYS A 37 0.91 -1.21 5.37
CA LYS A 37 -0.51 -1.40 5.10
C LYS A 37 -1.24 -1.76 6.38
N LEU A 38 -2.33 -1.06 6.66
CA LEU A 38 -3.19 -1.25 7.82
C LEU A 38 -4.60 -1.51 7.29
N GLY A 39 -5.09 -2.74 7.43
CA GLY A 39 -6.45 -3.13 7.06
C GLY A 39 -7.28 -3.38 8.32
N HIS A 40 -8.46 -2.78 8.40
CA HIS A 40 -9.41 -2.96 9.49
C HIS A 40 -10.82 -3.17 8.95
N GLY A 41 -11.47 -4.28 9.33
CA GLY A 41 -12.88 -4.50 9.06
C GLY A 41 -13.17 -5.85 8.41
N TYR A 42 -14.21 -5.90 7.58
CA TYR A 42 -14.79 -7.15 7.08
C TYR A 42 -14.52 -7.30 5.58
N GLY A 43 -14.33 -8.55 5.11
CA GLY A 43 -14.11 -8.80 3.68
C GLY A 43 -12.75 -8.37 3.14
N LEU A 44 -11.74 -8.24 4.00
CA LEU A 44 -10.35 -8.04 3.60
C LEU A 44 -9.78 -9.27 2.87
N ASN A 45 -10.34 -10.46 3.13
CA ASN A 45 -10.03 -11.70 2.44
C ASN A 45 -11.32 -12.37 1.94
N LEU A 46 -11.28 -12.96 0.73
CA LEU A 46 -12.44 -13.62 0.11
C LEU A 46 -12.91 -14.87 0.88
N ILE A 47 -11.97 -15.56 1.53
CA ILE A 47 -12.23 -16.78 2.31
C ILE A 47 -12.98 -16.50 3.62
N ASP A 48 -12.95 -15.25 4.10
CA ASP A 48 -13.53 -14.87 5.39
C ASP A 48 -14.20 -13.50 5.33
N HIS A 49 -15.28 -13.44 4.55
CA HIS A 49 -16.04 -12.21 4.35
C HIS A 49 -16.89 -11.79 5.57
N ASP A 50 -17.14 -12.69 6.51
CA ASP A 50 -18.04 -12.42 7.66
C ASP A 50 -17.30 -12.16 8.99
N HIS A 51 -15.99 -12.47 9.10
CA HIS A 51 -15.21 -12.10 10.28
C HIS A 51 -14.52 -10.75 10.17
N LYS A 52 -14.41 -10.10 11.34
CA LYS A 52 -13.65 -8.87 11.50
C LYS A 52 -12.18 -9.24 11.47
N THR A 53 -11.46 -8.74 10.48
CA THR A 53 -10.02 -8.91 10.35
C THR A 53 -9.33 -7.58 10.59
N GLU A 54 -8.32 -7.60 11.46
CA GLU A 54 -7.40 -6.50 11.65
C GLU A 54 -6.02 -7.00 11.17
N ARG A 55 -5.47 -6.36 10.13
CA ARG A 55 -4.21 -6.76 9.51
C ARG A 55 -3.27 -5.58 9.47
N ILE A 56 -2.09 -5.78 10.01
CA ILE A 56 -0.96 -4.84 9.90
C ILE A 56 0.12 -5.56 9.10
N GLY A 57 0.52 -4.96 7.98
CA GLY A 57 1.57 -5.44 7.12
C GLY A 57 2.61 -4.37 6.90
N PHE A 58 3.87 -4.74 7.01
CA PHE A 58 5.00 -3.88 6.67
C PHE A 58 5.99 -4.69 5.84
N GLY A 59 6.72 -4.03 4.95
CA GLY A 59 7.71 -4.71 4.14
C GLY A 59 8.43 -3.80 3.17
N ILE A 60 9.16 -4.45 2.28
CA ILE A 60 9.87 -3.83 1.18
C ILE A 60 9.27 -4.29 -0.14
N SER A 61 9.17 -3.39 -1.10
CA SER A 61 8.76 -3.64 -2.46
C SER A 61 9.95 -3.32 -3.36
N LEU A 62 10.44 -4.35 -4.04
CA LEU A 62 11.35 -4.18 -5.16
C LEU A 62 10.52 -3.75 -6.36
N THR A 63 10.86 -2.61 -6.93
CA THR A 63 10.31 -2.13 -8.20
C THR A 63 11.42 -2.21 -9.23
N ASP A 64 11.08 -2.63 -10.45
CA ASP A 64 12.04 -2.82 -11.52
C ASP A 64 12.84 -1.54 -11.82
N ILE A 65 14.07 -1.70 -12.33
CA ILE A 65 15.04 -0.61 -12.59
C ILE A 65 14.42 0.47 -13.48
N ILE A 66 13.48 0.08 -14.34
CA ILE A 66 12.71 0.94 -15.25
C ILE A 66 11.85 1.97 -14.50
N SER A 67 11.32 1.63 -13.32
CA SER A 67 10.59 2.60 -12.50
C SER A 67 11.54 3.56 -11.79
N SER A 68 12.74 3.10 -11.43
CA SER A 68 13.79 3.92 -10.82
C SER A 68 14.33 4.97 -11.80
N SER A 69 14.56 4.58 -13.05
CA SER A 69 14.97 5.51 -14.11
C SER A 69 13.91 6.57 -14.40
N SER A 70 12.61 6.26 -14.30
CA SER A 70 11.55 7.27 -14.43
C SER A 70 11.55 8.33 -13.32
N GLU A 71 11.91 7.96 -12.07
CA GLU A 71 12.05 8.91 -10.96
C GLU A 71 13.31 9.77 -11.10
N ALA A 72 14.39 9.22 -11.68
CA ALA A 72 15.60 9.96 -12.02
C ALA A 72 15.39 10.94 -13.20
N LEU A 73 14.59 10.56 -14.20
CA LEU A 73 14.31 11.37 -15.40
C LEU A 73 13.27 12.49 -15.15
N VAL A 74 12.36 12.33 -14.19
CA VAL A 74 11.43 13.40 -13.76
C VAL A 74 12.13 14.46 -12.89
N GLY A 75 13.39 14.24 -12.53
CA GLY A 75 14.20 15.10 -11.67
C GLY A 75 15.00 16.22 -12.36
N ASN A 76 14.83 16.44 -13.67
CA ASN A 76 15.40 17.58 -14.42
C ASN A 76 14.29 18.47 -14.97
#